data_AF-A0A2A4V1G9-F1
#
_entry.id   AF-A0A2A4V1G9-F1
#
_cell.length_a   1.000
_cell.length_b   1.000
_cell.length_c   1.000
_cell.angle_alpha   90.00
_cell.angle_beta   90.00
_cell.angle_gamma   90.00
#
_symmetry.space_group_name_H-M   'P 1'
#
loop_
_entity.id
_entity.type
_entity.pdbx_description
1 polymer ?
#
loop_
_entity_poly.entity_id
_entity_poly.type
_entity_poly.pdbx_seq_one_letter_code
_entity_poly.pdbx_strand_id
1 'polypeptide(L)'
;MKLEVTRTNADDKSTLGTMTIEGHRQCFTLEDQFRKKKVKGQTRIPAGTYDVKLRTEGGFHKRYGKRFPDMHKGMLELQDVPGFKYILIHCGNDHEDTAGCILVGSSEYHDSERGYVLRSSADAYKRFYPKPTAVLESGGKVTIIITDIPGEVAVDDNQSPDKKAT
;
A
#
# COMPACT_ATOMS: atom_id res chain seq x y z
N MET A 1 -14.97 -3.28 -10.14
CA MET A 1 -14.88 -3.20 -8.67
C MET A 1 -14.10 -1.96 -8.29
N LYS A 2 -14.53 -1.28 -7.22
CA LYS A 2 -13.86 -0.11 -6.67
C LYS A 2 -13.24 -0.46 -5.32
N LEU A 3 -11.96 -0.20 -5.18
CA LEU A 3 -11.23 -0.21 -3.92
C LEU A 3 -11.09 1.24 -3.43
N GLU A 4 -11.14 1.46 -2.12
CA GLU A 4 -10.95 2.80 -1.55
C GLU A 4 -9.94 2.73 -0.42
N VAL A 5 -8.90 3.56 -0.49
CA VAL A 5 -7.97 3.81 0.59
C VAL A 5 -8.22 5.20 1.13
N THR A 6 -8.63 5.27 2.40
CA THR A 6 -8.76 6.54 3.12
C THR A 6 -7.62 6.64 4.12
N ARG A 7 -6.74 7.62 3.92
CA ARG A 7 -5.67 7.94 4.87
C ARG A 7 -6.29 8.57 6.11
N THR A 8 -5.91 8.09 7.29
CA THR A 8 -6.55 8.49 8.57
C THR A 8 -5.59 9.22 9.49
N ASN A 9 -4.33 8.81 9.52
CA ASN A 9 -3.30 9.37 10.39
C ASN A 9 -1.94 9.32 9.69
N ALA A 10 -1.02 10.19 10.10
CA ALA A 10 0.34 10.18 9.61
C ALA A 10 1.30 10.58 10.74
N ASP A 11 2.52 10.05 10.65
CA ASP A 11 3.66 10.46 11.46
C ASP A 11 4.83 10.85 10.52
N ASP A 12 6.01 11.09 11.08
CA ASP A 12 7.21 11.44 10.32
C ASP A 12 7.83 10.26 9.55
N LYS A 13 7.24 9.06 9.61
CA LYS A 13 7.74 7.83 8.96
C LYS A 13 6.76 7.24 7.97
N SER A 14 5.47 7.37 8.23
CA SER A 14 4.42 6.59 7.57
C SER A 14 3.07 7.31 7.54
N THR A 15 2.21 6.81 6.67
CA THR A 15 0.79 7.18 6.61
C THR A 15 -0.05 5.96 6.86
N LEU A 16 -0.87 5.99 7.91
CA LEU A 16 -1.88 4.98 8.20
C LEU A 16 -3.17 5.28 7.43
N GLY A 17 -3.84 4.22 6.99
CA GLY A 17 -5.16 4.33 6.40
C GLY A 17 -5.99 3.07 6.54
N THR A 18 -7.12 3.05 5.84
CA THR A 18 -8.01 1.89 5.77
C THR A 18 -8.39 1.60 4.33
N MET A 19 -8.38 0.31 3.97
CA MET A 19 -8.85 -0.19 2.68
C MET A 19 -10.29 -0.66 2.82
N THR A 20 -11.17 -0.21 1.94
CA THR A 20 -12.55 -0.67 1.85
C THR A 20 -12.89 -1.17 0.44
N ILE A 21 -13.90 -2.04 0.37
CA ILE A 21 -14.55 -2.45 -0.87
C ILE A 21 -16.04 -2.23 -0.63
N GLU A 22 -16.66 -1.40 -1.47
CA GLU A 22 -18.11 -1.09 -1.37
C GLU A 22 -18.50 -0.59 0.04
N GLY A 23 -17.66 0.24 0.66
CA GLY A 23 -17.89 0.78 2.01
C GLY A 23 -17.58 -0.20 3.15
N HIS A 24 -17.28 -1.46 2.87
CA HIS A 24 -16.91 -2.44 3.88
C HIS A 24 -15.39 -2.50 4.07
N ARG A 25 -14.91 -2.23 5.28
CA ARG A 25 -13.48 -2.28 5.63
C ARG A 25 -12.93 -3.70 5.47
N GLN A 26 -11.81 -3.80 4.74
CA GLN A 26 -11.09 -5.05 4.48
C GLN A 26 -9.87 -5.22 5.38
N CYS A 27 -9.10 -4.14 5.54
CA CYS A 27 -7.84 -4.12 6.28
C CYS A 27 -7.43 -2.67 6.59
N PHE A 28 -6.44 -2.54 7.48
CA PHE A 28 -5.64 -1.33 7.60
C PHE A 28 -4.59 -1.28 6.50
N THR A 29 -4.17 -0.08 6.15
CA THR A 29 -3.10 0.17 5.18
C THR A 29 -2.00 1.01 5.79
N LEU A 30 -0.77 0.82 5.31
CA LEU A 30 0.37 1.66 5.67
C LEU A 30 1.18 1.99 4.43
N GLU A 31 1.49 3.27 4.27
CA GLU A 31 2.32 3.82 3.20
C GLU A 31 3.49 4.60 3.83
N ASP A 32 4.44 5.03 3.01
CA ASP A 32 5.47 5.99 3.45
C ASP A 32 4.85 7.32 3.96
N GLN A 33 5.65 8.16 4.59
CA GLN A 33 5.24 9.52 4.97
C GLN A 33 4.89 10.40 3.75
N PHE A 34 4.14 11.49 4.01
CA PHE A 34 3.90 12.51 3.00
C PHE A 34 5.12 13.42 2.82
N ARG A 35 5.53 13.65 1.57
CA ARG A 35 6.54 14.66 1.21
C ARG A 35 6.08 15.44 -0.02
N LYS A 36 6.33 16.76 -0.01
CA LYS A 36 6.13 17.63 -1.20
C LYS A 36 7.04 17.21 -2.35
N LYS A 37 8.30 16.90 -2.03
CA LYS A 37 9.29 16.43 -2.99
C LYS A 37 9.54 14.95 -2.77
N LYS A 38 9.42 14.17 -3.84
CA LYS A 38 9.62 12.72 -3.78
C LYS A 38 11.05 12.38 -3.35
N VAL A 39 11.16 11.60 -2.28
CA VAL A 39 12.37 10.91 -1.84
C VAL A 39 12.15 9.41 -2.04
N LYS A 40 13.07 8.75 -2.73
CA LYS A 40 12.96 7.32 -3.03
C LYS A 40 12.91 6.51 -1.73
N GLY A 41 11.86 5.70 -1.55
CA GLY A 41 11.71 4.84 -0.37
C GLY A 41 11.23 5.54 0.90
N GLN A 42 10.80 6.80 0.78
CA GLN A 42 10.37 7.64 1.91
C GLN A 42 9.23 8.59 1.49
N THR A 43 8.45 8.24 0.47
CA THR A 43 7.35 9.10 0.00
C THR A 43 6.18 8.28 -0.49
N ARG A 44 5.00 8.51 0.10
CA ARG A 44 3.76 7.89 -0.38
C ARG A 44 3.38 8.42 -1.75
N ILE A 45 2.57 7.63 -2.46
CA ILE A 45 2.05 8.02 -3.76
C ILE A 45 1.03 9.16 -3.63
N PRO A 46 0.78 9.95 -4.68
CA PRO A 46 -0.25 10.99 -4.63
C PRO A 46 -1.64 10.39 -4.40
N ALA A 47 -2.52 11.10 -3.69
CA ALA A 47 -3.95 10.80 -3.72
C ALA A 47 -4.48 10.92 -5.16
N GLY A 48 -5.51 10.13 -5.47
CA GLY A 48 -6.00 10.04 -6.84
C GLY A 48 -6.73 8.73 -7.13
N THR A 49 -7.06 8.54 -8.39
CA THR A 49 -7.73 7.33 -8.88
C THR A 49 -6.81 6.61 -9.84
N TYR A 50 -6.57 5.33 -9.60
CA TYR A 50 -5.65 4.50 -10.38
C TYR A 50 -6.33 3.21 -10.81
N ASP A 51 -6.06 2.79 -12.04
CA ASP A 51 -6.42 1.45 -12.48
C ASP A 51 -5.48 0.42 -11.83
N VAL A 52 -5.99 -0.78 -11.54
CA VAL A 52 -5.22 -1.87 -10.95
C VAL A 52 -5.17 -3.03 -11.92
N LYS A 53 -3.96 -3.57 -12.15
CA LYS A 53 -3.73 -4.74 -13.01
C LYS A 53 -2.93 -5.82 -12.28
N LEU A 54 -2.96 -7.03 -12.81
CA LEU A 54 -2.10 -8.11 -12.35
C LEU A 54 -0.73 -8.02 -13.02
N ARG A 55 0.31 -7.84 -12.20
CA ARG A 55 1.70 -7.94 -12.62
C ARG A 55 2.22 -9.35 -12.38
N THR A 56 2.57 -10.05 -13.46
CA THR A 56 3.01 -11.46 -13.44
C THR A 56 4.53 -11.62 -13.57
N GLU A 57 5.30 -10.58 -13.28
CA GLU A 57 6.75 -10.58 -13.37
C GLU A 57 7.40 -9.84 -12.19
N GLY A 58 8.73 -9.95 -12.07
CA GLY A 58 9.51 -9.34 -11.00
C GLY A 58 9.64 -10.17 -9.72
N GLY A 59 10.46 -9.68 -8.78
CA GLY A 59 10.81 -10.42 -7.56
C GLY A 59 9.63 -10.68 -6.62
N PHE A 60 8.72 -9.71 -6.48
CA PHE A 60 7.52 -9.87 -5.67
C PHE A 60 6.61 -10.98 -6.22
N HIS A 61 6.36 -11.00 -7.54
CA HIS A 61 5.57 -12.06 -8.16
C HIS A 61 6.16 -13.45 -7.87
N LYS A 62 7.48 -13.62 -8.07
CA LYS A 62 8.18 -14.89 -7.79
C LYS A 62 8.08 -15.30 -6.31
N ARG A 63 8.29 -14.35 -5.39
CA ARG A 63 8.23 -14.60 -3.94
C ARG A 63 6.81 -14.94 -3.49
N TYR A 64 5.80 -14.23 -3.97
CA TYR A 64 4.41 -14.45 -3.61
C TYR A 64 3.86 -15.74 -4.24
N GLY A 65 4.33 -16.13 -5.43
CA GLY A 65 4.04 -17.45 -5.99
C GLY A 65 4.52 -18.60 -5.12
N LYS A 66 5.66 -18.45 -4.42
CA LYS A 66 6.11 -19.43 -3.43
C LYS A 66 5.38 -19.33 -2.09
N ARG A 67 5.06 -18.12 -1.65
CA ARG A 67 4.45 -17.86 -0.33
C ARG A 67 2.97 -18.21 -0.28
N PHE A 68 2.25 -18.02 -1.39
CA PHE A 68 0.80 -18.18 -1.50
C PHE A 68 0.44 -18.98 -2.77
N PRO A 69 0.97 -20.20 -2.95
CA PRO A 69 0.90 -20.94 -4.21
C PRO A 69 -0.53 -21.17 -4.70
N ASP A 70 -1.47 -21.40 -3.78
CA ASP A 70 -2.86 -21.76 -4.13
C ASP A 70 -3.71 -20.58 -4.57
N MET A 71 -3.31 -19.34 -4.23
CA MET A 71 -4.10 -18.13 -4.50
C MET A 71 -3.38 -17.10 -5.37
N HIS A 72 -2.06 -17.17 -5.52
CA HIS A 72 -1.30 -16.14 -6.21
C HIS A 72 -1.51 -16.19 -7.74
N LYS A 73 -1.88 -15.05 -8.32
CA LYS A 73 -2.20 -14.86 -9.75
C LYS A 73 -1.38 -13.75 -10.41
N GLY A 74 -0.64 -12.99 -9.61
CA GLY A 74 -0.04 -11.72 -10.02
C GLY A 74 0.01 -10.78 -8.81
N MET A 75 0.87 -9.78 -8.84
CA MET A 75 0.78 -8.70 -7.86
C MET A 75 -0.29 -7.71 -8.31
N LEU A 76 -1.13 -7.23 -7.38
CA LEU A 76 -2.01 -6.10 -7.64
C LEU A 76 -1.15 -4.85 -7.78
N GLU A 77 -1.05 -4.31 -8.99
CA GLU A 77 -0.22 -3.15 -9.32
C GLU A 77 -1.09 -1.95 -9.75
N LEU A 78 -0.87 -0.81 -9.10
CA LEU A 78 -1.46 0.46 -9.49
C LEU A 78 -0.75 0.99 -10.75
N GLN A 79 -1.54 1.32 -11.76
CA GLN A 79 -1.06 1.79 -13.05
C GLN A 79 -0.90 3.31 -13.08
N ASP A 80 0.08 3.78 -13.86
CA ASP A 80 0.28 5.20 -14.20
C ASP A 80 0.42 6.14 -12.99
N VAL A 81 1.00 5.65 -11.90
CA VAL A 81 1.20 6.44 -10.68
C VAL A 81 2.27 7.52 -10.90
N PRO A 82 1.95 8.83 -10.79
CA PRO A 82 2.86 9.91 -11.14
C PRO A 82 4.17 9.87 -10.37
N GLY A 83 5.28 9.72 -11.09
CA GLY A 83 6.62 9.69 -10.51
C GLY A 83 6.98 8.36 -9.83
N PHE A 84 6.13 7.34 -9.86
CA PHE A 84 6.41 6.01 -9.30
C PHE A 84 6.32 4.92 -10.37
N LYS A 85 6.88 3.75 -10.06
CA LYS A 85 6.78 2.54 -10.88
C LYS A 85 6.60 1.35 -9.95
N TYR A 86 5.87 0.34 -10.40
CA TYR A 86 5.70 -0.93 -9.69
C TYR A 86 5.12 -0.74 -8.28
N ILE A 87 4.07 0.09 -8.18
CA ILE A 87 3.35 0.32 -6.91
C ILE A 87 2.41 -0.85 -6.68
N LEU A 88 2.71 -1.66 -5.67
CA LEU A 88 2.00 -2.89 -5.37
C LEU A 88 1.17 -2.75 -4.08
N ILE A 89 0.10 -3.53 -3.99
CA ILE A 89 -0.58 -3.80 -2.72
C ILE A 89 -0.02 -5.12 -2.17
N HIS A 90 0.61 -5.11 -0.99
CA HIS A 90 1.29 -6.31 -0.48
C HIS A 90 1.37 -6.39 1.05
N CYS A 91 1.78 -7.54 1.57
CA CYS A 91 2.06 -7.70 3.00
C CYS A 91 3.29 -6.91 3.41
N GLY A 92 3.22 -6.24 4.55
CA GLY A 92 4.33 -5.62 5.28
C GLY A 92 3.83 -5.20 6.65
N ASN A 93 4.74 -4.82 7.53
CA ASN A 93 4.43 -4.49 8.92
C ASN A 93 4.70 -3.03 9.24
N ASP A 94 5.73 -2.41 8.67
CA ASP A 94 6.07 -1.01 8.99
C ASP A 94 6.62 -0.28 7.77
N HIS A 95 7.02 0.98 7.99
CA HIS A 95 7.53 1.87 6.94
C HIS A 95 8.81 1.35 6.25
N GLU A 96 9.55 0.39 6.82
CA GLU A 96 10.72 -0.21 6.16
C GLU A 96 10.35 -1.22 5.09
N ASP A 97 9.14 -1.78 5.17
CA ASP A 97 8.63 -2.76 4.21
C ASP A 97 8.08 -2.12 2.93
N THR A 98 8.07 -0.79 2.81
CA THR A 98 7.54 -0.09 1.64
C THR A 98 8.54 0.89 1.02
N ALA A 99 8.36 1.13 -0.27
CA ALA A 99 9.06 2.15 -1.05
C ALA A 99 8.09 2.87 -2.00
N GLY A 100 6.96 3.31 -1.44
CA GLY A 100 5.79 3.85 -2.14
C GLY A 100 4.65 2.85 -2.38
N CYS A 101 4.80 1.59 -2.00
CA CYS A 101 3.75 0.57 -2.08
C CYS A 101 2.71 0.75 -0.95
N ILE A 102 1.56 0.11 -1.11
CA ILE A 102 0.51 0.07 -0.09
C ILE A 102 0.62 -1.26 0.68
N LEU A 103 0.97 -1.17 1.96
CA LEU A 103 0.99 -2.32 2.87
C LEU A 103 -0.41 -2.63 3.38
N VAL A 104 -0.69 -3.89 3.73
CA VAL A 104 -1.98 -4.30 4.33
C VAL A 104 -1.81 -5.07 5.63
N GLY A 105 -2.70 -4.80 6.60
CA GLY A 105 -2.70 -5.38 7.95
C GLY A 105 -4.10 -5.62 8.53
N SER A 106 -4.25 -6.58 9.43
CA SER A 106 -5.55 -6.88 10.06
C SER A 106 -5.84 -5.92 11.22
N SER A 107 -4.80 -5.51 11.93
CA SER A 107 -4.81 -4.52 12.99
C SER A 107 -3.58 -3.63 12.87
N GLU A 108 -3.60 -2.52 13.60
CA GLU A 108 -2.50 -1.56 13.70
C GLU A 108 -2.26 -1.18 15.16
N TYR A 109 -1.08 -0.67 15.45
CA TYR A 109 -0.76 0.05 16.68
C TYR A 109 0.34 1.07 16.41
N HIS A 110 0.49 2.05 17.30
CA HIS A 110 1.58 3.02 17.25
C HIS A 110 2.70 2.64 18.22
N ASP A 111 3.90 2.45 17.69
CA ASP A 111 5.13 2.15 18.42
C ASP A 111 5.97 3.42 18.58
N SER A 112 6.54 3.65 19.77
CA SER A 112 7.30 4.88 20.03
C SER A 112 8.58 5.00 19.20
N GLU A 113 9.18 3.88 18.79
CA GLU A 113 10.39 3.87 17.99
C GLU A 113 10.08 3.69 16.51
N ARG A 114 9.10 2.87 16.15
CA ARG A 114 8.83 2.50 14.74
C ARG A 114 7.75 3.32 14.06
N GLY A 115 6.97 4.10 14.82
CA GLY A 115 5.76 4.76 14.33
C GLY A 115 4.60 3.78 14.18
N TYR A 116 3.73 3.99 13.21
CA TYR A 116 2.65 3.03 12.93
C TYR A 116 3.18 1.66 12.48
N VAL A 117 2.58 0.59 13.03
CA VAL A 117 2.91 -0.80 12.72
C VAL A 117 1.63 -1.60 12.47
N LEU A 118 1.60 -2.33 11.36
CA LEU A 118 0.58 -3.30 10.99
C LEU A 118 0.87 -4.69 11.59
N ARG A 119 -0.20 -5.41 11.95
CA ARG A 119 -0.13 -6.81 12.41
C ARG A 119 -0.99 -7.72 11.54
N SER A 120 -0.61 -9.00 11.51
CA SER A 120 -1.29 -10.05 10.74
C SER A 120 -1.51 -9.68 9.26
N SER A 121 -0.44 -9.19 8.63
CA SER A 121 -0.44 -8.74 7.22
C SER A 121 -0.76 -9.88 6.25
N ALA A 122 -0.25 -11.08 6.51
CA ALA A 122 -0.55 -12.27 5.71
C ALA A 122 -2.05 -12.62 5.74
N ASP A 123 -2.70 -12.53 6.90
CA ASP A 123 -4.12 -12.88 7.01
C ASP A 123 -5.00 -11.80 6.37
N ALA A 124 -4.64 -10.52 6.54
CA ALA A 124 -5.30 -9.43 5.82
C ALA A 124 -5.21 -9.63 4.31
N TYR A 125 -4.01 -9.93 3.81
CA TYR A 125 -3.79 -10.18 2.38
C TYR A 125 -4.61 -11.38 1.89
N LYS A 126 -4.61 -12.51 2.61
CA LYS A 126 -5.40 -13.70 2.25
C LYS A 126 -6.90 -13.42 2.16
N ARG A 127 -7.45 -12.56 3.03
CA ARG A 127 -8.87 -12.19 3.00
C ARG A 127 -9.19 -11.17 1.90
N PHE A 128 -8.30 -10.22 1.68
CA PHE A 128 -8.51 -9.12 0.74
C PHE A 128 -8.25 -9.56 -0.72
N TYR A 129 -7.06 -10.11 -0.99
CA TYR A 129 -6.52 -10.31 -2.34
C TYR A 129 -7.44 -11.09 -3.28
N PRO A 130 -8.10 -12.20 -2.87
CA PRO A 130 -8.94 -12.98 -3.79
C PRO A 130 -10.07 -12.17 -4.45
N LYS A 131 -10.55 -11.11 -3.80
CA LYS A 131 -11.70 -10.32 -4.26
C LYS A 131 -11.39 -9.52 -5.54
N PRO A 132 -10.40 -8.59 -5.55
CA PRO A 132 -10.04 -7.90 -6.78
C PRO A 132 -9.44 -8.83 -7.83
N THR A 133 -8.72 -9.89 -7.46
CA THR A 133 -8.15 -10.80 -8.47
C THR A 133 -9.19 -11.60 -9.21
N ALA A 134 -10.26 -12.07 -8.54
CA ALA A 134 -11.37 -12.75 -9.22
C ALA A 134 -12.06 -11.83 -10.26
N VAL A 135 -12.15 -10.53 -9.98
CA VAL A 135 -12.66 -9.55 -10.94
C VAL A 135 -11.72 -9.38 -12.12
N LEU A 136 -10.40 -9.31 -11.88
CA LEU A 136 -9.42 -9.16 -12.95
C LEU A 136 -9.31 -10.43 -13.82
N GLU A 137 -9.34 -11.62 -13.22
CA GLU A 137 -9.30 -12.90 -13.94
C GLU A 137 -10.53 -13.11 -14.83
N SER A 138 -11.69 -12.56 -14.45
CA SER A 138 -12.91 -12.58 -15.28
C SER A 138 -12.94 -11.49 -16.36
N GLY A 139 -11.85 -10.74 -16.55
CA GLY A 139 -11.75 -9.64 -17.53
C GLY A 139 -12.43 -8.34 -17.05
N GLY A 140 -12.87 -8.29 -15.80
CA GLY A 140 -13.43 -7.10 -15.18
C GLY A 140 -12.38 -6.04 -14.85
N LYS A 141 -12.87 -4.83 -14.57
CA LYS A 141 -12.03 -3.69 -14.19
C LYS A 141 -11.96 -3.51 -12.68
N VAL A 142 -10.75 -3.29 -12.15
CA VAL A 142 -10.50 -2.87 -10.77
C VAL A 142 -9.86 -1.49 -10.77
N THR A 143 -10.42 -0.58 -9.98
CA THR A 143 -9.90 0.78 -9.78
C THR A 143 -9.75 1.01 -8.29
N ILE A 144 -8.70 1.73 -7.88
CA ILE A 144 -8.45 2.16 -6.50
C ILE A 144 -8.52 3.69 -6.41
N ILE A 145 -9.28 4.19 -5.44
CA ILE A 145 -9.36 5.61 -5.10
C ILE A 145 -8.61 5.82 -3.79
N ILE A 146 -7.70 6.78 -3.76
CA ILE A 146 -6.91 7.13 -2.59
C ILE A 146 -7.28 8.55 -2.18
N THR A 147 -7.67 8.74 -0.93
CA THR A 147 -8.06 10.03 -0.35
C THR A 147 -7.13 10.40 0.79
N ASP A 148 -6.66 11.65 0.79
CA ASP A 148 -5.80 12.22 1.82
C ASP A 148 -6.54 12.54 3.11
N ILE A 149 -5.76 12.74 4.18
CA ILE A 149 -6.25 13.25 5.45
C ILE A 149 -6.69 14.71 5.24
N PRO A 150 -7.92 15.10 5.60
CA PRO A 150 -8.38 16.48 5.42
C PRO A 150 -7.48 17.48 6.14
N GLY A 151 -6.96 18.47 5.39
CA GLY A 151 -6.12 19.54 5.92
C GLY A 151 -4.67 19.17 6.24
N GLU A 152 -4.22 17.97 5.86
CA GLU A 152 -2.83 17.55 6.06
C GLU A 152 -1.85 18.41 5.25
N VAL A 153 -0.73 18.74 5.89
CA VAL A 153 0.39 19.46 5.30
C VAL A 153 1.62 18.56 5.26
N ALA A 154 2.44 18.69 4.22
CA ALA A 154 3.65 17.87 4.12
C ALA A 154 4.66 18.21 5.21
N VAL A 155 5.41 17.19 5.63
CA VAL A 155 6.53 17.32 6.55
C VAL A 155 7.64 18.15 5.88
N ASP A 156 8.22 19.12 6.61
CA ASP A 156 9.36 19.89 6.12
C ASP A 156 10.63 19.02 6.09
N ASP A 157 11.35 19.03 4.96
CA ASP A 157 12.47 18.13 4.65
C ASP A 157 13.74 18.31 5.54
N ASN A 158 13.71 19.17 6.56
CA ASN A 158 14.89 19.50 7.37
C ASN A 158 15.19 18.53 8.55
N GLN A 159 14.48 17.40 8.70
CA GLN A 159 14.60 16.54 9.91
C GLN A 159 14.48 15.02 9.71
N SER A 160 14.95 14.41 8.61
CA SER A 160 14.97 12.92 8.54
C SER A 160 16.31 12.35 8.07
N PRO A 161 16.89 11.36 8.79
CA PRO A 161 18.10 10.65 8.36
C PRO A 161 17.79 9.72 7.18
N ASP A 162 18.65 9.75 6.17
CA ASP A 162 18.56 8.91 4.97
C ASP A 162 18.52 7.41 5.32
N LYS A 163 17.49 6.69 4.82
CA LYS A 163 17.53 5.23 4.74
C LYS A 163 18.72 4.81 3.85
N LYS A 164 19.72 4.16 4.45
CA LYS A 164 20.85 3.58 3.69
C LYS A 164 20.30 2.60 2.65
N ALA A 165 20.55 2.89 1.38
CA ALA A 165 20.25 1.99 0.28
C ALA A 165 21.10 0.72 0.41
N THR A 166 20.44 -0.43 0.59
CA THR A 166 21.01 -1.76 0.37
C THR A 166 20.50 -2.35 -0.94
#